data_AF-T1KJC7-F1
#
_entry.id   AF-T1KJC7-F1
#
_cell.length_a   1.000
_cell.length_b   1.000
_cell.length_c   1.000
_cell.angle_alpha   90.00
_cell.angle_beta   90.00
_cell.angle_gamma   90.00
#
_symmetry.space_group_name_H-M   'P 1'
#
loop_
_entity.id
_entity.type
_entity.pdbx_description
1 polymer ?
#
loop_
_entity_poly.entity_id
_entity_poly.type
_entity_poly.pdbx_seq_one_letter_code
_entity_poly.pdbx_strand_id
1 'polypeptide(L)'
;MSIFHYLQPVTPTVDLGAELAVQFGPQIPDGIISALSVAARYTSPNNFILSGTFSPHQLHACYYQKASDQLQYGVEVDTNIKMRESYAKFGYQVDLPKLDATFKGSISSDFGITGVYEKKLAPLPLVLTLSGHIVHGRNPLYRFGIGLTLG
;
A
#
# COMPACT_ATOMS: atom_id res chain seq x y z
N MET A 1 4.29 -21.64 12.64
CA MET A 1 3.37 -20.82 11.82
C MET A 1 3.56 -21.27 10.40
N SER A 2 2.52 -21.81 9.78
CA SER A 2 2.57 -22.27 8.39
C SER A 2 1.56 -21.46 7.59
N ILE A 3 1.95 -21.00 6.41
CA ILE A 3 1.08 -20.21 5.54
C ILE A 3 1.03 -20.91 4.18
N PHE A 4 -0.18 -21.07 3.67
CA PHE A 4 -0.43 -21.64 2.35
C PHE A 4 -1.12 -20.59 1.50
N HIS A 5 -0.56 -20.29 0.34
CA HIS A 5 -1.13 -19.35 -0.62
C HIS A 5 -1.46 -20.08 -1.91
N TYR A 6 -2.63 -19.79 -2.45
CA TYR A 6 -3.06 -20.25 -3.75
C TYR A 6 -3.62 -19.05 -4.51
N LEU A 7 -3.14 -18.82 -5.73
CA LEU A 7 -3.65 -17.76 -6.61
C LEU A 7 -3.76 -18.33 -8.02
N GLN A 8 -4.93 -18.21 -8.62
CA GLN A 8 -5.21 -18.73 -9.95
C GLN A 8 -5.92 -17.67 -10.81
N PRO A 9 -5.44 -17.42 -12.05
CA PRO A 9 -6.18 -16.65 -13.03
C PRO A 9 -7.43 -17.43 -13.44
N VAL A 10 -8.61 -16.90 -13.15
CA VAL A 10 -9.90 -17.49 -13.55
C VAL A 10 -10.32 -16.95 -14.92
N THR A 11 -10.00 -15.68 -15.19
CA THR A 11 -10.17 -15.05 -16.50
C THR A 11 -8.92 -14.26 -16.86
N PRO A 12 -8.76 -13.79 -18.11
CA PRO A 12 -7.61 -12.96 -18.50
C PRO A 12 -7.49 -11.64 -17.72
N THR A 13 -8.56 -11.23 -17.05
CA THR A 13 -8.62 -9.97 -16.29
C THR A 13 -8.85 -10.19 -14.80
N VAL A 14 -9.21 -11.40 -14.33
CA VAL A 14 -9.53 -11.68 -12.93
C VAL A 14 -8.69 -12.84 -12.42
N ASP A 15 -7.92 -12.57 -11.36
CA ASP A 15 -7.23 -13.57 -10.57
C ASP A 15 -7.94 -13.71 -9.22
N LEU A 16 -8.21 -14.95 -8.81
CA LEU A 16 -8.75 -15.26 -7.50
C LEU A 16 -7.76 -16.13 -6.73
N GLY A 17 -7.67 -15.90 -5.43
CA GLY A 17 -6.76 -16.64 -4.57
C GLY A 17 -7.32 -16.81 -3.17
N ALA A 18 -6.69 -17.71 -2.43
CA ALA A 18 -6.95 -17.93 -1.02
C ALA A 18 -5.62 -18.10 -0.29
N GLU A 19 -5.58 -17.61 0.93
CA GLU A 19 -4.47 -17.76 1.84
C GLU A 19 -4.99 -18.38 3.13
N LEU A 20 -4.27 -19.40 3.62
CA LEU A 20 -4.56 -20.09 4.86
C LEU A 20 -3.34 -20.00 5.77
N ALA A 21 -3.45 -19.19 6.81
CA ALA A 21 -2.42 -19.02 7.83
C ALA A 21 -2.81 -19.82 9.08
N VAL A 22 -1.96 -20.77 9.46
CA VAL A 22 -2.12 -21.56 10.70
C VAL A 22 -1.03 -21.16 11.68
N GLN A 23 -1.46 -20.58 12.79
CA GLN A 23 -0.61 -20.18 13.88
C GLN A 23 -0.81 -21.10 15.09
N PHE A 24 0.29 -21.67 15.55
CA PHE A 24 0.36 -22.48 16.77
C PHE A 24 1.12 -21.66 17.82
N GLY A 25 0.56 -21.53 19.02
CA GLY A 25 1.21 -20.76 20.07
C GLY A 25 0.60 -21.00 21.46
N PRO A 26 1.43 -21.06 22.52
CA PRO A 26 0.97 -21.28 23.90
C PRO A 26 0.16 -20.10 24.48
N GLN A 27 0.09 -18.96 23.77
CA GLN A 27 -0.75 -17.81 24.12
C GLN A 27 -2.19 -17.90 23.59
N ILE A 28 -2.56 -19.01 22.93
CA ILE A 28 -3.88 -19.21 22.30
C ILE A 28 -4.71 -20.17 23.17
N PRO A 29 -5.95 -19.82 23.57
CA PRO A 29 -6.78 -20.65 24.48
C PRO A 29 -7.04 -22.10 24.01
N ASP A 30 -7.07 -22.34 22.69
CA ASP A 30 -7.28 -23.66 22.06
C ASP A 30 -6.04 -24.19 21.30
N GLY A 31 -4.87 -23.54 21.46
CA GLY A 31 -3.59 -23.98 20.89
C GLY A 31 -3.40 -23.79 19.37
N ILE A 32 -4.47 -23.51 18.61
CA ILE A 32 -4.43 -23.31 17.14
C ILE A 32 -5.33 -22.14 16.73
N ILE A 33 -4.80 -21.19 15.96
CA ILE A 33 -5.59 -20.19 15.22
C ILE A 33 -5.38 -20.45 13.73
N SER A 34 -6.46 -20.68 13.00
CA SER A 34 -6.48 -20.70 11.53
C SER A 34 -7.17 -19.45 11.01
N ALA A 35 -6.49 -18.68 10.18
CA ALA A 35 -7.05 -17.57 9.45
C ALA A 35 -7.10 -17.93 7.95
N LEU A 36 -8.31 -17.98 7.40
CA LEU A 36 -8.53 -18.08 5.96
C LEU A 36 -8.80 -16.67 5.42
N SER A 37 -8.01 -16.24 4.44
CA SER A 37 -8.24 -15.04 3.65
C SER A 37 -8.52 -15.43 2.19
N VAL A 38 -9.37 -14.67 1.54
CA VAL A 38 -9.68 -14.78 0.11
C VAL A 38 -9.20 -13.49 -0.54
N ALA A 39 -8.45 -13.60 -1.64
CA ALA A 39 -7.96 -12.47 -2.39
C ALA A 39 -8.54 -12.47 -3.81
N ALA A 40 -8.80 -11.30 -4.34
CA ALA A 40 -9.22 -11.09 -5.71
C ALA A 40 -8.41 -9.95 -6.31
N ARG A 41 -7.99 -10.10 -7.57
CA ARG A 41 -7.35 -9.06 -8.36
C ARG A 41 -8.04 -8.96 -9.70
N TYR A 42 -8.43 -7.75 -10.08
CA TYR A 42 -8.98 -7.42 -11.37
C TYR A 42 -8.07 -6.43 -12.08
N THR A 43 -7.51 -6.87 -13.20
CA THR A 43 -6.66 -6.06 -14.08
C THR A 43 -7.47 -5.68 -15.31
N SER A 44 -7.78 -4.39 -15.46
CA SER A 44 -8.52 -3.91 -16.62
C SER A 44 -7.58 -3.59 -17.80
N PRO A 45 -8.08 -3.72 -19.05
CA PRO A 45 -7.37 -3.22 -20.23
C PRO A 45 -7.06 -1.71 -20.20
N ASN A 46 -7.83 -0.92 -19.43
CA ASN A 46 -7.68 0.54 -19.35
C ASN A 46 -6.69 1.00 -18.27
N ASN A 47 -5.63 0.23 -18.01
CA ASN A 47 -4.53 0.56 -17.07
C ASN A 47 -4.96 0.85 -15.62
N PHE A 48 -6.03 0.21 -15.16
CA PHE A 48 -6.38 0.20 -13.74
C PHE A 48 -6.41 -1.22 -13.18
N ILE A 49 -6.03 -1.35 -11.93
CA ILE A 49 -5.97 -2.58 -11.18
C ILE A 49 -6.80 -2.38 -9.92
N LEU A 50 -7.75 -3.27 -9.70
CA LEU A 50 -8.50 -3.41 -8.46
C LEU A 50 -7.98 -4.66 -7.76
N SER A 51 -7.68 -4.58 -6.48
CA SER A 51 -7.39 -5.76 -5.68
C SER A 51 -8.13 -5.67 -4.36
N GLY A 52 -8.53 -6.81 -3.83
CA GLY A 52 -9.15 -6.88 -2.52
C GLY A 52 -8.84 -8.18 -1.83
N THR A 53 -8.62 -8.11 -0.53
CA THR A 53 -8.41 -9.26 0.34
C THR A 53 -9.47 -9.21 1.43
N PHE A 54 -10.20 -10.30 1.59
CA PHE A 54 -11.22 -10.46 2.61
C PHE A 54 -10.80 -11.58 3.56
N SER A 55 -10.78 -11.27 4.85
CA SER A 55 -10.57 -12.24 5.91
C SER A 55 -11.64 -12.02 6.99
N PRO A 56 -11.92 -13.01 7.86
CA PRO A 56 -12.89 -12.87 8.94
C PRO A 56 -12.65 -11.68 9.88
N HIS A 57 -11.42 -11.15 9.92
CA HIS A 57 -11.02 -10.09 10.85
C HIS A 57 -10.67 -8.76 10.15
N GLN A 58 -10.36 -8.79 8.85
CA GLN A 58 -9.90 -7.63 8.09
C GLN A 58 -10.40 -7.70 6.64
N LEU A 59 -10.86 -6.58 6.13
CA LEU A 59 -11.13 -6.33 4.72
C LEU A 59 -10.12 -5.30 4.22
N HIS A 60 -9.44 -5.60 3.12
CA HIS A 60 -8.49 -4.72 2.46
C HIS A 60 -8.90 -4.56 1.01
N ALA A 61 -8.93 -3.34 0.50
CA ALA A 61 -9.26 -3.04 -0.89
C ALA A 61 -8.31 -1.97 -1.42
N CYS A 62 -7.72 -2.22 -2.59
CA CYS A 62 -6.83 -1.30 -3.27
C CYS A 62 -7.34 -1.04 -4.68
N TYR A 63 -7.33 0.23 -5.07
CA TYR A 63 -7.52 0.70 -6.42
C TYR A 63 -6.22 1.36 -6.88
N TYR A 64 -5.69 0.94 -8.00
CA TYR A 64 -4.52 1.55 -8.62
C TYR A 64 -4.85 1.93 -10.05
N GLN A 65 -4.45 3.12 -10.48
CA GLN A 65 -4.63 3.57 -11.85
C GLN A 65 -3.42 4.35 -12.33
N LYS A 66 -2.89 3.93 -13.49
CA LYS A 66 -1.88 4.68 -14.22
C LYS A 66 -2.57 5.62 -15.20
N ALA A 67 -2.69 6.90 -14.84
CA ALA A 67 -3.35 7.90 -15.67
C ALA A 67 -2.46 8.42 -16.80
N SER A 68 -1.16 8.49 -16.58
CA SER A 68 -0.16 8.90 -17.58
C SER A 68 1.17 8.20 -17.31
N ASP A 69 2.13 8.29 -18.22
CA ASP A 69 3.50 7.84 -17.97
C ASP A 69 4.19 8.64 -16.86
N GLN A 70 3.68 9.84 -16.58
CA GLN A 70 4.18 10.71 -15.52
C GLN A 70 3.33 10.66 -14.25
N LEU A 71 2.07 10.21 -14.30
CA LEU A 71 1.14 10.31 -13.17
C LEU A 71 0.48 8.97 -12.89
N GLN A 72 0.64 8.52 -11.66
CA GLN A 72 0.01 7.32 -11.11
C GLN A 72 -0.68 7.69 -9.82
N TYR A 73 -1.84 7.09 -9.55
CA TYR A 73 -2.50 7.25 -8.27
C TYR A 73 -3.18 5.97 -7.84
N GLY A 74 -3.47 5.88 -6.56
CA GLY A 74 -4.17 4.77 -5.99
C GLY A 74 -4.89 5.14 -4.70
N VAL A 75 -5.83 4.30 -4.34
CA VAL A 75 -6.59 4.37 -3.11
C VAL A 75 -6.49 3.02 -2.43
N GLU A 76 -6.21 3.03 -1.14
CA GLU A 76 -6.17 1.87 -0.29
C GLU A 76 -7.19 2.06 0.82
N VAL A 77 -7.96 1.02 1.12
CA VAL A 77 -8.97 1.01 2.18
C VAL A 77 -8.76 -0.26 3.00
N ASP A 78 -8.48 -0.07 4.27
CA ASP A 78 -8.33 -1.11 5.27
C ASP A 78 -9.46 -0.99 6.29
N THR A 79 -10.25 -2.04 6.45
CA THR A 79 -11.29 -2.14 7.46
C THR A 79 -10.99 -3.30 8.39
N ASN A 80 -10.67 -3.00 9.64
CA ASN A 80 -10.47 -3.98 10.69
C ASN A 80 -11.80 -4.22 11.42
N ILE A 81 -12.41 -5.39 11.19
CA ILE A 81 -13.72 -5.75 11.75
C ILE A 81 -13.60 -5.97 13.27
N LYS A 82 -12.46 -6.50 13.73
CA LYS A 82 -12.22 -6.79 15.15
C LYS A 82 -12.15 -5.50 15.98
N MET A 83 -11.48 -4.46 15.47
CA MET A 83 -11.39 -3.15 16.15
C MET A 83 -12.51 -2.19 15.75
N ARG A 84 -13.32 -2.54 14.73
CA ARG A 84 -14.34 -1.67 14.10
C ARG A 84 -13.75 -0.35 13.61
N GLU A 85 -12.52 -0.40 13.11
CA GLU A 85 -11.82 0.75 12.56
C GLU A 85 -11.70 0.61 11.05
N SER A 86 -11.85 1.73 10.34
CA SER A 86 -11.64 1.79 8.91
C SER A 86 -10.68 2.93 8.61
N TYR A 87 -9.71 2.65 7.76
CA TYR A 87 -8.65 3.55 7.36
C TYR A 87 -8.62 3.59 5.84
N ALA A 88 -8.70 4.78 5.26
CA ALA A 88 -8.48 4.96 3.83
C ALA A 88 -7.24 5.84 3.60
N LYS A 89 -6.50 5.52 2.56
CA LYS A 89 -5.32 6.25 2.12
C LYS A 89 -5.40 6.48 0.62
N PHE A 90 -5.31 7.74 0.22
CA PHE A 90 -5.13 8.15 -1.16
C PHE A 90 -3.64 8.42 -1.38
N GLY A 91 -3.06 7.89 -2.44
CA GLY A 91 -1.67 8.10 -2.81
C GLY A 91 -1.54 8.49 -4.28
N TYR A 92 -0.56 9.32 -4.59
CA TYR A 92 -0.19 9.63 -5.96
C TYR A 92 1.33 9.72 -6.12
N GLN A 93 1.80 9.41 -7.31
CA GLN A 93 3.18 9.50 -7.71
C GLN A 93 3.26 10.25 -9.03
N VAL A 94 4.07 11.30 -9.05
CA VAL A 94 4.41 12.10 -10.23
C VAL A 94 5.88 11.89 -10.56
N ASP A 95 6.14 11.28 -11.70
CA ASP A 95 7.49 11.12 -12.25
C ASP A 95 7.74 12.21 -13.29
N LEU A 96 8.77 13.03 -13.05
CA LEU A 96 9.20 14.13 -13.91
C LEU A 96 10.52 13.75 -14.59
N PRO A 97 10.48 13.01 -15.72
CA PRO A 97 11.69 12.50 -16.37
C PRO A 97 12.60 13.62 -16.89
N LYS A 98 12.07 14.81 -17.18
CA LYS A 98 12.87 15.97 -17.63
C LYS A 98 13.76 16.57 -16.54
N LEU A 99 13.42 16.36 -15.27
CA LEU A 99 14.15 16.90 -14.12
C LEU A 99 14.81 15.79 -13.28
N ASP A 100 14.76 14.54 -13.75
CA ASP A 100 15.13 13.33 -13.02
C ASP A 100 14.62 13.34 -11.57
N ALA A 101 13.37 13.77 -11.40
CA ALA A 101 12.74 13.94 -10.10
C ALA A 101 11.44 13.13 -10.02
N THR A 102 11.20 12.55 -8.85
CA THR A 102 9.98 11.81 -8.54
C THR A 102 9.36 12.43 -7.29
N PHE A 103 8.07 12.69 -7.35
CA PHE A 103 7.30 13.21 -6.23
C PHE A 103 6.20 12.20 -5.87
N LYS A 104 6.14 11.82 -4.61
CA LYS A 104 5.14 10.89 -4.06
C LYS A 104 4.40 11.61 -2.94
N GLY A 105 3.09 11.57 -2.97
CA GLY A 105 2.25 12.15 -1.93
C GLY A 105 1.19 11.16 -1.49
N SER A 106 0.83 11.16 -0.21
CA SER A 106 -0.32 10.43 0.27
C SER A 106 -1.07 11.20 1.36
N ILE A 107 -2.38 10.99 1.39
CA ILE A 107 -3.28 11.57 2.38
C ILE A 107 -4.13 10.43 2.93
N SER A 108 -4.30 10.39 4.24
CA SER A 108 -5.06 9.34 4.91
C SER A 108 -6.19 9.88 5.80
N SER A 109 -7.14 9.01 6.11
CA SER A 109 -8.35 9.33 6.89
C SER A 109 -8.08 9.78 8.33
N ASP A 110 -6.90 9.51 8.86
CA ASP A 110 -6.42 10.00 10.15
C ASP A 110 -5.85 11.43 10.09
N PHE A 111 -6.10 12.16 9.00
CA PHE A 111 -5.49 13.46 8.71
C PHE A 111 -3.95 13.40 8.63
N GLY A 112 -3.42 12.24 8.29
CA GLY A 112 -2.04 12.03 7.91
C GLY A 112 -1.78 12.52 6.50
N ILE A 113 -0.71 13.30 6.32
CA ILE A 113 -0.21 13.78 5.03
C ILE A 113 1.26 13.38 4.95
N THR A 114 1.61 12.66 3.89
CA THR A 114 3.00 12.28 3.58
C THR A 114 3.39 12.85 2.24
N GLY A 115 4.62 13.36 2.14
CA GLY A 115 5.23 13.79 0.90
C GLY A 115 6.68 13.32 0.83
N VAL A 116 7.08 12.80 -0.31
CA VAL A 116 8.46 12.41 -0.61
C VAL A 116 8.84 13.00 -1.95
N TYR A 117 9.97 13.71 -1.98
CA TYR A 117 10.57 14.27 -3.16
C TYR A 117 11.95 13.67 -3.35
N GLU A 118 12.12 12.92 -4.44
CA GLU A 118 13.36 12.32 -4.85
C GLU A 118 13.91 13.11 -6.04
N LYS A 119 15.16 13.52 -5.99
CA LYS A 119 15.85 14.19 -7.09
C LYS A 119 17.20 13.54 -7.34
N LYS A 120 17.42 13.09 -8.56
CA LYS A 120 18.73 12.61 -9.01
C LYS A 120 19.58 13.82 -9.41
N LEU A 121 20.82 13.83 -8.95
CA LEU A 121 21.73 14.96 -9.11
C LEU A 121 22.77 14.65 -10.19
N ALA A 122 22.41 14.80 -11.47
CA ALA A 122 23.40 14.71 -12.55
C ALA A 122 24.51 15.78 -12.37
N PRO A 123 25.81 15.47 -12.58
CA PRO A 123 26.39 14.24 -13.15
C PRO A 123 26.78 13.15 -12.13
N LEU A 124 26.51 13.33 -10.83
CA LEU A 124 26.86 12.35 -9.80
C LEU A 124 25.73 11.30 -9.67
N PRO A 125 26.02 10.03 -9.39
CA PRO A 125 24.99 9.01 -9.14
C PRO A 125 24.41 9.16 -7.72
N LEU A 126 23.98 10.38 -7.39
CA LEU A 126 23.43 10.75 -6.09
C LEU A 126 21.94 11.00 -6.22
N VAL A 127 21.16 10.38 -5.33
CA VAL A 127 19.72 10.63 -5.19
C VAL A 127 19.48 11.31 -3.85
N LEU A 128 19.01 12.55 -3.92
CA LEU A 128 18.56 13.31 -2.76
C LEU A 128 17.08 13.04 -2.52
N THR A 129 16.73 12.55 -1.33
CA THR A 129 15.37 12.23 -0.93
C THR A 129 14.97 13.14 0.22
N LEU A 130 13.95 13.98 0.01
CA LEU A 130 13.30 14.79 1.04
C LEU A 130 11.97 14.13 1.38
N SER A 131 11.74 13.83 2.63
CA SER A 131 10.49 13.22 3.10
C SER A 131 9.89 14.05 4.24
N GLY A 132 8.57 14.13 4.26
CA GLY A 132 7.80 14.78 5.31
C GLY A 132 6.56 13.95 5.61
N HIS A 133 6.27 13.77 6.89
CA HIS A 133 5.06 13.11 7.38
C HIS A 133 4.45 13.96 8.48
N ILE A 134 3.20 14.36 8.29
CA ILE A 134 2.46 15.25 9.17
C ILE A 134 1.16 14.55 9.53
N VAL A 135 0.85 14.42 10.82
CA VAL A 135 -0.45 13.91 11.27
C VAL A 135 -1.14 14.99 12.08
N HIS A 136 -2.27 15.48 11.58
CA HIS A 136 -3.13 16.43 12.29
C HIS A 136 -4.14 15.67 13.16
N GLY A 137 -3.72 15.29 14.36
CA GLY A 137 -4.57 14.61 15.34
C GLY A 137 -4.55 15.28 16.72
N ARG A 138 -4.97 14.54 17.76
CA ARG A 138 -4.86 15.00 19.16
C ARG A 138 -3.41 15.28 19.58
N ASN A 139 -2.46 14.55 18.99
CA ASN A 139 -1.03 14.77 19.15
C ASN A 139 -0.42 15.07 17.78
N PRO A 140 -0.17 16.35 17.44
CA PRO A 140 0.38 16.71 16.15
C PRO A 140 1.82 16.20 16.06
N LEU A 141 2.07 15.35 15.06
CA LEU A 141 3.38 14.76 14.82
C LEU A 141 3.91 15.24 13.47
N TYR A 142 5.03 15.96 13.52
CA TYR A 142 5.74 16.43 12.34
C TYR A 142 7.08 15.73 12.26
N ARG A 143 7.29 14.94 11.21
CA ARG A 143 8.55 14.25 10.95
C ARG A 143 9.05 14.69 9.58
N PHE A 144 10.28 15.17 9.55
CA PHE A 144 10.98 15.50 8.31
C PHE A 144 12.27 14.70 8.27
N GLY A 145 12.59 14.18 7.10
CA GLY A 145 13.78 13.38 6.87
C GLY A 145 14.44 13.77 5.56
N ILE A 146 15.77 13.87 5.59
CA ILE A 146 16.60 14.08 4.40
C ILE A 146 17.51 12.88 4.27
N GLY A 147 17.48 12.23 3.12
CA GLY A 147 18.33 11.10 2.78
C GLY A 147 19.16 11.42 1.54
N LEU A 148 20.38 10.90 1.51
CA LEU A 148 21.24 10.93 0.34
C LEU A 148 21.67 9.50 0.06
N THR A 149 21.29 8.97 -1.10
CA THR A 149 21.62 7.61 -1.50
C THR A 149 22.63 7.67 -2.65
N LEU A 150 23.72 6.92 -2.51
CA LEU A 150 24.67 6.64 -3.59
C LEU A 150 24.14 5.44 -4.37
N GLY A 151 23.88 5.63 -5.66
CA GLY A 151 23.45 4.60 -6.61
C GLY A 151 24.59 4.11 -7.48
#